data_AF-A0A157T238-F1
#
_entry.id   AF-A0A157T238-F1
#
_cell.length_a   1.000
_cell.length_b   1.000
_cell.length_c   1.000
_cell.angle_alpha   90.00
_cell.angle_beta   90.00
_cell.angle_gamma   90.00
#
_symmetry.space_group_name_H-M   'P 1'
#
loop_
_entity.id
_entity.type
_entity.pdbx_description
1 polymer ?
#
loop_
_entity_poly.entity_id
_entity_poly.type
_entity_poly.pdbx_seq_one_letter_code
_entity_poly.pdbx_strand_id
1 'polypeptide(L)'
;MLYNIVLMRQIEQINKVGRRFKNKLDVIRGLGYNWSDMKIAYSQHSIPYKIFVNAPSFVLAKLMGIYRNYKEYNNGVGTILSALDRMIDLKEIGINDKYFLFGGYWGFFSAYNLDKIIDEKLPSKVGRVRKLICNDDGLRYIKTLDGFDIIKLASFLKDKLECKEFNL
;
A
#
# COMPACT_ATOMS: atom_id res chain seq x y z
N MET A 1 46.84 -8.82 -4.37
CA MET A 1 45.71 -9.08 -5.29
C MET A 1 44.41 -9.38 -4.52
N LEU A 2 44.40 -10.26 -3.51
CA LEU A 2 43.21 -10.56 -2.69
C LEU A 2 42.60 -9.34 -1.97
N TYR A 3 43.45 -8.46 -1.43
CA TYR A 3 43.03 -7.24 -0.72
C TYR A 3 42.15 -6.31 -1.57
N ASN A 4 42.52 -6.11 -2.85
CA ASN A 4 41.75 -5.27 -3.77
C ASN A 4 40.37 -5.86 -4.10
N ILE A 5 40.24 -7.18 -4.15
CA ILE A 5 38.96 -7.86 -4.39
C ILE A 5 38.02 -7.72 -3.17
N VAL A 6 38.57 -7.84 -1.95
CA VAL A 6 37.79 -7.64 -0.72
C VAL A 6 37.32 -6.19 -0.60
N LEU A 7 38.19 -5.22 -0.87
CA LEU A 7 37.87 -3.80 -0.83
C LEU A 7 36.78 -3.43 -1.86
N MET A 8 36.87 -3.94 -3.10
CA MET A 8 35.86 -3.73 -4.14
C MET A 8 34.48 -4.26 -3.72
N ARG A 9 34.42 -5.46 -3.12
CA ARG A 9 33.15 -6.03 -2.61
C ARG A 9 32.55 -5.20 -1.47
N GLN A 10 33.39 -4.65 -0.58
CA GLN A 10 32.93 -3.77 0.50
C GLN A 10 32.34 -2.46 -0.04
N ILE A 11 32.99 -1.85 -1.04
CA ILE A 11 32.48 -0.64 -1.71
C ILE A 11 31.13 -0.90 -2.37
N GLU A 12 30.98 -2.04 -3.07
CA GLU A 12 29.72 -2.42 -3.71
C GLU A 12 28.58 -2.56 -2.67
N GLN A 13 28.88 -3.17 -1.52
CA GLN A 13 27.92 -3.30 -0.42
C GLN A 13 27.51 -1.94 0.16
N ILE A 14 28.47 -1.03 0.39
CA ILE A 14 28.21 0.33 0.89
C ILE A 14 27.30 1.08 -0.10
N ASN A 15 27.62 1.02 -1.40
CA ASN A 15 26.81 1.67 -2.44
C ASN A 15 25.38 1.10 -2.48
N LYS A 16 25.23 -0.22 -2.33
CA LYS A 16 23.92 -0.87 -2.29
C LYS A 16 23.11 -0.45 -1.06
N VAL A 17 23.74 -0.33 0.10
CA VAL A 17 23.11 0.16 1.34
C VAL A 17 22.69 1.62 1.17
N GLY A 18 23.57 2.47 0.66
CA GLY A 18 23.28 3.88 0.37
C GLY A 18 22.11 4.04 -0.59
N ARG A 19 22.06 3.24 -1.66
CA ARG A 19 20.93 3.25 -2.62
C ARG A 19 19.62 2.82 -1.96
N ARG A 20 19.63 1.76 -1.15
CA ARG A 20 18.43 1.32 -0.40
C ARG A 20 17.93 2.40 0.56
N PHE A 21 18.86 3.08 1.23
CA PHE A 21 18.51 4.18 2.13
C PHE A 21 17.89 5.36 1.37
N LYS A 22 18.50 5.79 0.26
CA LYS A 22 17.94 6.84 -0.61
C LYS A 22 16.54 6.48 -1.10
N ASN A 23 16.36 5.26 -1.61
CA ASN A 23 15.04 4.79 -2.07
C ASN A 23 14.00 4.86 -0.94
N LYS A 24 14.39 4.55 0.30
CA LYS A 24 13.49 4.68 1.46
C LYS A 24 13.11 6.14 1.71
N LEU A 25 14.07 7.07 1.66
CA LEU A 25 13.78 8.50 1.76
C LEU A 25 12.81 8.94 0.66
N ASP A 26 13.06 8.54 -0.58
CA ASP A 26 12.22 8.87 -1.72
C ASP A 26 10.80 8.29 -1.60
N VAL A 27 10.66 7.07 -1.06
CA VAL A 27 9.35 6.48 -0.74
C VAL A 27 8.60 7.31 0.32
N ILE A 28 9.26 7.68 1.41
CA ILE A 28 8.64 8.50 2.48
C ILE A 28 8.16 9.83 1.91
N ARG A 29 9.01 10.49 1.11
CA ARG A 29 8.74 11.79 0.50
C ARG A 29 7.63 11.69 -0.55
N GLY A 30 7.72 10.71 -1.45
CA GLY A 30 6.79 10.53 -2.57
C GLY A 30 5.41 10.04 -2.14
N LEU A 31 5.33 9.18 -1.12
CA LEU A 31 4.04 8.77 -0.54
C LEU A 31 3.47 9.84 0.40
N GLY A 32 4.23 10.88 0.71
CA GLY A 32 3.75 11.98 1.54
C GLY A 32 3.59 11.60 3.01
N TYR A 33 4.34 10.62 3.53
CA TYR A 33 4.13 10.06 4.87
C TYR A 33 4.46 11.05 5.98
N ASN A 34 3.54 11.20 6.94
CA ASN A 34 3.84 11.79 8.24
C ASN A 34 4.36 10.71 9.22
N TRP A 35 4.62 11.09 10.47
CA TRP A 35 5.14 10.14 11.45
C TRP A 35 4.14 9.02 11.81
N SER A 36 2.83 9.31 11.85
CA SER A 36 1.81 8.28 12.08
C SER A 36 1.72 7.30 10.90
N ASP A 37 1.79 7.79 9.66
CA ASP A 37 1.82 6.97 8.45
C ASP A 37 3.00 5.98 8.49
N MET A 38 4.17 6.46 8.93
CA MET A 38 5.36 5.63 9.10
C MET A 38 5.15 4.49 10.11
N LYS A 39 4.42 4.73 11.21
CA LYS A 39 4.13 3.69 12.20
C LYS A 39 3.22 2.61 11.61
N ILE A 40 2.27 3.00 10.76
CA ILE A 40 1.34 2.09 10.09
C ILE A 40 2.09 1.26 9.03
N ALA A 41 2.78 1.93 8.09
CA ALA A 41 3.47 1.29 6.97
C ALA A 41 4.56 0.30 7.39
N TYR A 42 5.18 0.53 8.56
CA TYR A 42 6.24 -0.32 9.09
C TYR A 42 5.83 -0.99 10.41
N SER A 43 4.53 -1.19 10.63
CA SER A 43 3.97 -1.78 11.85
C SER A 43 4.54 -3.17 12.17
N GLN A 44 4.78 -3.99 11.14
CA GLN A 44 5.33 -5.35 11.27
C GLN A 44 6.83 -5.40 11.59
N HIS A 45 7.55 -4.28 11.52
CA HIS A 45 8.99 -4.26 11.79
C HIS A 45 9.30 -4.24 13.29
N SER A 46 10.47 -4.78 13.67
CA SER A 46 10.94 -4.80 15.05
C SER A 46 11.11 -3.39 15.62
N ILE A 47 11.03 -3.27 16.96
CA ILE A 47 11.25 -2.00 17.67
C ILE A 47 12.63 -1.39 17.32
N PRO A 48 13.75 -2.15 17.32
CA PRO A 48 15.04 -1.61 16.90
C PRO A 48 15.03 -1.05 15.49
N TYR A 49 14.38 -1.73 14.53
CA TYR A 49 14.28 -1.22 13.16
C TYR A 49 13.51 0.11 13.10
N LYS A 50 12.40 0.21 13.83
CA LYS A 50 11.61 1.45 13.90
C LYS A 50 12.42 2.61 14.49
N ILE A 51 13.23 2.36 15.51
CA ILE A 51 14.05 3.39 16.16
C ILE A 51 15.26 3.76 15.30
N PHE A 52 16.08 2.78 14.91
CA PHE A 52 17.38 3.04 14.30
C PHE A 52 17.33 3.23 12.78
N VAL A 53 16.25 2.83 12.12
CA VAL A 53 16.10 2.97 10.66
C VAL A 53 14.97 3.94 10.33
N ASN A 54 13.75 3.72 10.83
CA ASN A 54 12.61 4.54 10.42
C ASN A 54 12.68 5.97 10.95
N ALA A 55 13.05 6.17 12.21
CA ALA A 55 13.12 7.52 12.78
C ALA A 55 14.17 8.40 12.06
N PRO A 56 15.44 7.97 11.87
CA PRO A 56 16.40 8.75 11.09
C PRO A 56 15.96 8.99 9.64
N SER A 57 15.38 7.96 9.00
CA SER A 57 14.88 8.10 7.63
C SER A 57 13.79 9.16 7.53
N PHE A 58 12.85 9.17 8.48
CA PHE A 58 11.77 10.16 8.50
C PHE A 58 12.30 11.57 8.76
N VAL A 59 13.21 11.74 9.71
CA VAL A 59 13.82 13.05 10.00
C VAL A 59 14.51 13.61 8.76
N LEU A 60 15.34 12.81 8.10
CA LEU A 60 16.02 13.23 6.88
C LEU A 60 15.05 13.51 5.73
N ALA A 61 14.05 12.64 5.51
CA ALA A 61 13.01 12.86 4.50
C ALA A 61 12.24 14.16 4.75
N LYS A 62 11.94 14.48 6.02
CA LYS A 62 11.27 15.73 6.42
C LYS A 62 12.14 16.95 6.12
N LEU A 63 13.44 16.90 6.42
CA LEU A 63 14.38 17.96 6.09
C LEU A 63 14.53 18.17 4.57
N MET A 64 14.46 17.10 3.78
CA MET A 64 14.47 17.14 2.31
C MET A 64 13.14 17.59 1.69
N GLY A 65 12.11 17.84 2.52
CA GLY A 65 10.75 18.14 2.05
C GLY A 65 9.97 16.89 1.66
N ILE A 66 8.74 16.79 2.19
CA ILE A 66 7.80 15.71 1.89
C ILE A 66 6.78 16.22 0.86
N TYR A 67 6.60 15.48 -0.23
CA TYR A 67 5.64 15.82 -1.27
C TYR A 67 4.27 15.31 -0.87
N ARG A 68 3.37 16.19 -0.42
CA ARG A 68 2.03 15.81 0.02
C ARG A 68 0.98 16.57 -0.81
N ASN A 69 0.24 15.82 -1.62
CA ASN A 69 -0.80 16.36 -2.50
C ASN A 69 -2.15 16.52 -1.77
N TYR A 70 -2.33 15.81 -0.66
CA TYR A 70 -3.53 15.83 0.17
C TYR A 70 -3.16 16.25 1.60
N LYS A 71 -3.74 17.33 2.12
CA LYS A 71 -3.34 17.86 3.44
C LYS A 71 -3.58 16.84 4.57
N GLU A 72 -4.76 16.21 4.55
CA GLU A 72 -5.21 15.31 5.60
C GLU A 72 -4.63 13.89 5.45
N TYR A 73 -4.45 13.43 4.21
CA TYR A 73 -4.11 12.04 3.91
C TYR A 73 -2.72 11.90 3.30
N ASN A 74 -2.08 10.74 3.48
CA ASN A 74 -0.93 10.43 2.64
C ASN A 74 -1.38 10.28 1.17
N ASN A 75 -0.43 10.36 0.23
CA ASN A 75 -0.77 10.42 -1.19
C ASN A 75 -1.48 9.15 -1.67
N GLY A 76 -1.17 7.98 -1.09
CA GLY A 76 -1.86 6.73 -1.43
C GLY A 76 -3.33 6.78 -1.03
N VAL A 77 -3.61 7.15 0.22
CA VAL A 77 -4.97 7.26 0.76
C VAL A 77 -5.77 8.34 0.03
N GLY A 78 -5.18 9.52 -0.18
CA GLY A 78 -5.86 10.59 -0.91
C GLY A 78 -6.19 10.21 -2.36
N THR A 79 -5.30 9.45 -3.02
CA THR A 79 -5.55 8.93 -4.37
C THR A 79 -6.69 7.92 -4.38
N ILE A 80 -6.75 7.02 -3.40
CA ILE A 80 -7.85 6.05 -3.22
C ILE A 80 -9.20 6.79 -3.09
N LEU A 81 -9.27 7.80 -2.22
CA LEU A 81 -10.50 8.58 -2.02
C LEU A 81 -10.89 9.35 -3.28
N SER A 82 -9.92 10.05 -3.91
CA SER A 82 -10.17 10.76 -5.16
C SER A 82 -10.59 9.82 -6.30
N ALA A 83 -10.09 8.58 -6.34
CA ALA A 83 -10.48 7.61 -7.35
C ALA A 83 -11.91 7.10 -7.14
N LEU A 84 -12.33 6.89 -5.88
CA LEU A 84 -13.71 6.55 -5.56
C LEU A 84 -14.70 7.64 -5.95
N ASP A 85 -14.35 8.90 -5.69
CA ASP A 85 -15.22 10.05 -6.02
C ASP A 85 -15.37 10.25 -7.54
N ARG A 86 -14.29 9.97 -8.29
CA ARG A 86 -14.26 10.10 -9.75
C ARG A 86 -14.64 8.82 -10.49
N MET A 87 -15.00 7.76 -9.77
CA MET A 87 -15.37 6.49 -10.37
C MET A 87 -16.66 6.65 -11.17
N ILE A 88 -16.61 6.22 -12.43
CA ILE A 88 -17.80 6.14 -13.28
C ILE A 88 -18.77 5.16 -12.63
N ASP A 89 -20.04 5.54 -12.62
CA ASP A 89 -21.09 4.65 -12.14
C ASP A 89 -21.35 3.55 -13.17
N LEU A 90 -20.75 2.38 -12.93
CA LEU A 90 -20.90 1.21 -13.80
C LEU A 90 -22.35 0.72 -13.82
N LYS A 91 -23.09 0.94 -12.74
CA LYS A 91 -24.51 0.55 -12.63
C LYS A 91 -25.37 1.42 -13.54
N GLU A 92 -25.14 2.74 -13.58
CA GLU A 92 -25.85 3.66 -14.48
C GLU A 92 -25.65 3.32 -15.96
N ILE A 93 -24.43 2.91 -16.33
CA ILE A 93 -24.12 2.52 -17.73
C ILE A 93 -24.38 1.03 -18.03
N GLY A 94 -25.00 0.30 -17.11
CA GLY A 94 -25.41 -1.09 -17.32
C GLY A 94 -24.26 -2.11 -17.38
N ILE A 95 -23.06 -1.76 -16.91
CA ILE A 95 -21.90 -2.66 -16.89
C ILE A 95 -21.88 -3.44 -15.58
N ASN A 96 -21.87 -4.77 -15.69
CA ASN A 96 -21.65 -5.66 -14.56
C ASN A 96 -20.36 -6.47 -14.77
N ASP A 97 -19.24 -5.87 -14.37
CA ASP A 97 -17.93 -6.53 -14.49
C ASP A 97 -17.69 -7.50 -13.33
N LYS A 98 -17.65 -8.81 -13.64
CA LYS A 98 -17.34 -9.84 -12.64
C LYS A 98 -15.85 -9.83 -12.21
N TYR A 99 -14.97 -9.21 -13.00
CA TYR A 99 -13.54 -9.10 -12.74
C TYR A 99 -13.14 -7.82 -12.00
N PHE A 100 -14.12 -7.07 -11.49
CA PHE A 100 -13.84 -5.89 -10.70
C PHE A 100 -13.10 -6.25 -9.40
N LEU A 101 -11.99 -5.56 -9.15
CA LEU A 101 -11.23 -5.60 -7.91
C LEU A 101 -10.81 -4.19 -7.50
N PHE A 102 -11.06 -3.88 -6.24
CA PHE A 102 -10.59 -2.66 -5.58
C PHE A 102 -9.97 -3.02 -4.24
N GLY A 103 -8.86 -2.41 -3.84
CA GLY A 103 -8.27 -2.78 -2.56
C GLY A 103 -6.98 -2.05 -2.23
N GLY A 104 -6.47 -2.33 -1.03
CA GLY A 104 -5.23 -1.75 -0.54
C GLY A 104 -4.80 -2.35 0.80
N TYR A 105 -3.79 -1.74 1.42
CA TYR A 105 -3.24 -2.22 2.69
C TYR A 105 -4.20 -1.96 3.86
N TRP A 106 -4.60 -3.03 4.56
CA TRP A 106 -5.54 -3.01 5.67
C TRP A 106 -5.16 -2.02 6.77
N GLY A 107 -3.87 -1.92 7.12
CA GLY A 107 -3.42 -1.00 8.15
C GLY A 107 -3.74 0.47 7.84
N PHE A 108 -3.70 0.86 6.55
CA PHE A 108 -4.14 2.20 6.15
C PHE A 108 -5.66 2.33 6.09
N PHE A 109 -6.35 1.28 5.66
CA PHE A 109 -7.82 1.29 5.60
C PHE A 109 -8.42 1.47 7.00
N SER A 110 -7.94 0.69 7.97
CA SER A 110 -8.36 0.77 9.36
C SER A 110 -7.99 2.13 9.99
N ALA A 111 -6.75 2.60 9.81
CA ALA A 111 -6.30 3.85 10.44
C ALA A 111 -7.05 5.10 9.97
N TYR A 112 -7.53 5.09 8.73
CA TYR A 112 -8.23 6.21 8.10
C TYR A 112 -9.75 5.97 7.93
N ASN A 113 -10.30 4.89 8.51
CA ASN A 113 -11.69 4.45 8.32
C ASN A 113 -12.11 4.35 6.83
N LEU A 114 -11.16 4.04 5.93
CA LEU A 114 -11.43 3.99 4.49
C LEU A 114 -12.39 2.87 4.16
N ASP A 115 -12.32 1.78 4.91
CA ASP A 115 -13.19 0.63 4.70
C ASP A 115 -14.67 1.04 4.84
N LYS A 116 -15.04 1.86 5.83
CA LYS A 116 -16.39 2.41 5.96
C LYS A 116 -16.77 3.30 4.78
N ILE A 117 -15.87 4.20 4.38
CA ILE A 117 -16.10 5.11 3.25
C ILE A 117 -16.32 4.31 1.95
N ILE A 118 -15.54 3.25 1.76
CA ILE A 118 -15.65 2.36 0.60
C ILE A 118 -16.93 1.54 0.68
N ASP A 119 -17.29 1.00 1.85
CA ASP A 119 -18.52 0.23 2.08
C ASP A 119 -19.77 1.07 1.74
N GLU A 120 -19.73 2.40 1.97
CA GLU A 120 -20.81 3.32 1.60
C GLU A 120 -20.81 3.67 0.10
N LYS A 121 -19.65 4.09 -0.44
CA LYS A 121 -19.58 4.65 -1.80
C LYS A 121 -19.55 3.57 -2.88
N LEU A 122 -18.75 2.52 -2.69
CA LEU A 122 -18.44 1.58 -3.76
C LEU A 122 -19.67 0.79 -4.24
N PRO A 123 -20.57 0.28 -3.37
CA PRO A 123 -21.76 -0.44 -3.84
C PRO A 123 -22.70 0.41 -4.68
N SER A 124 -22.74 1.73 -4.47
CA SER A 124 -23.53 2.64 -5.29
C SER A 124 -23.03 2.68 -6.73
N LYS A 125 -21.71 2.59 -6.94
CA LYS A 125 -21.03 2.71 -8.24
C LYS A 125 -20.96 1.40 -9.03
N VAL A 126 -20.73 0.28 -8.34
CA VAL A 126 -20.45 -1.01 -9.02
C VAL A 126 -21.42 -2.11 -8.61
N GLY A 127 -22.44 -1.81 -7.80
CA GLY A 127 -23.37 -2.79 -7.24
C GLY A 127 -22.74 -3.61 -6.09
N ARG A 128 -23.42 -4.69 -5.69
CA ARG A 128 -22.98 -5.52 -4.56
C ARG A 128 -21.55 -6.03 -4.73
N VAL A 129 -20.73 -5.81 -3.71
CA VAL A 129 -19.34 -6.29 -3.59
C VAL A 129 -19.19 -7.19 -2.36
N ARG A 130 -18.19 -8.07 -2.39
CA ARG A 130 -17.71 -8.86 -1.25
C ARG A 130 -16.40 -8.28 -0.77
N LYS A 131 -16.21 -8.28 0.56
CA LYS A 131 -15.02 -7.79 1.22
C LYS A 131 -14.19 -8.99 1.67
N LEU A 132 -12.92 -9.02 1.27
CA LEU A 132 -11.96 -10.06 1.63
C LEU A 132 -10.78 -9.43 2.35
N ILE A 133 -10.30 -10.08 3.41
CA ILE A 133 -8.99 -9.82 3.99
C ILE A 133 -8.07 -10.99 3.65
N CYS A 134 -6.84 -10.69 3.25
CA CYS A 134 -5.88 -11.70 2.88
C CYS A 134 -4.67 -11.72 3.81
N ASN A 135 -3.92 -12.82 3.78
CA ASN A 135 -2.73 -13.04 4.60
C ASN A 135 -1.53 -12.11 4.26
N ASP A 136 -1.67 -11.25 3.26
CA ASP A 136 -0.73 -10.18 2.94
C ASP A 136 -1.14 -8.82 3.55
N ASP A 137 -2.07 -8.83 4.52
CA ASP A 137 -2.72 -7.65 5.09
C ASP A 137 -3.44 -6.79 4.04
N GLY A 138 -3.79 -7.34 2.87
CA GLY A 138 -4.57 -6.63 1.87
C GLY A 138 -6.06 -6.78 2.12
N LEU A 139 -6.78 -5.66 2.17
CA LEU A 139 -8.24 -5.61 2.13
C LEU A 139 -8.70 -5.41 0.68
N ARG A 140 -9.59 -6.26 0.20
CA ARG A 140 -10.02 -6.33 -1.20
C ARG A 140 -11.55 -6.37 -1.30
N TYR A 141 -12.08 -5.61 -2.23
CA TYR A 141 -13.47 -5.55 -2.64
C TYR A 141 -13.59 -6.16 -4.02
N ILE A 142 -14.41 -7.20 -4.14
CA ILE A 142 -14.55 -7.98 -5.37
C ILE A 142 -16.02 -8.18 -5.71
N LYS A 143 -16.31 -8.44 -6.99
CA LYS A 143 -17.67 -8.79 -7.43
C LYS A 143 -17.99 -10.27 -7.27
N THR A 144 -17.07 -11.14 -7.68
CA THR A 144 -17.22 -12.60 -7.57
C THR A 144 -15.90 -13.25 -7.18
N LEU A 145 -15.97 -14.42 -6.54
CA LEU A 145 -14.78 -15.23 -6.22
C LEU A 145 -14.08 -15.70 -7.49
N ASP A 146 -14.83 -16.17 -8.49
CA ASP A 146 -14.28 -16.58 -9.79
C ASP A 146 -13.47 -15.47 -10.47
N GLY A 147 -13.96 -14.22 -10.41
CA GLY A 147 -13.26 -13.07 -10.96
C GLY A 147 -11.99 -12.77 -10.18
N PHE A 148 -12.04 -12.90 -8.85
CA PHE A 148 -10.88 -12.73 -7.99
C PHE A 148 -9.80 -13.79 -8.23
N ASP A 149 -10.18 -15.06 -8.41
CA ASP A 149 -9.23 -16.14 -8.69
C ASP A 149 -8.46 -15.90 -9.97
N ILE A 150 -9.12 -15.39 -11.02
CA ILE A 150 -8.47 -15.03 -12.28
C ILE A 150 -7.50 -13.86 -12.09
N ILE A 151 -7.89 -12.81 -11.36
CA ILE A 151 -7.00 -11.67 -11.06
C ILE A 151 -5.81 -12.11 -10.23
N LYS A 152 -6.03 -13.02 -9.27
CA LYS A 152 -5.00 -13.56 -8.39
C LYS A 152 -3.91 -14.29 -9.18
N LEU A 153 -4.22 -14.93 -10.31
CA LEU A 153 -3.22 -15.55 -11.18
C LEU A 153 -2.15 -14.57 -11.69
N ALA A 154 -2.48 -13.27 -11.79
CA ALA A 154 -1.53 -12.22 -12.19
C ALA A 154 -0.69 -11.68 -11.02
N SER A 155 -0.96 -12.09 -9.77
CA SER A 155 -0.23 -11.64 -8.59
C SER A 155 1.07 -12.42 -8.38
N PHE A 156 2.11 -11.74 -7.91
CA PHE A 156 3.35 -12.39 -7.45
C PHE A 156 3.12 -13.37 -6.30
N LEU A 157 2.02 -13.21 -5.55
CA LEU A 157 1.63 -14.07 -4.43
C LEU A 157 0.58 -15.12 -4.82
N LYS A 158 0.33 -15.38 -6.11
CA LYS A 158 -0.78 -16.24 -6.59
C LYS A 158 -0.93 -17.56 -5.82
N ASP A 159 0.15 -18.27 -5.51
CA ASP A 159 0.09 -19.60 -4.89
C ASP A 159 0.06 -19.56 -3.36
N LYS A 160 0.26 -18.37 -2.78
CA LYS A 160 0.38 -18.15 -1.32
C LYS A 160 -0.68 -17.21 -0.76
N LEU A 161 -1.41 -16.50 -1.63
CA LEU A 161 -2.39 -15.52 -1.23
C LEU A 161 -3.65 -16.24 -0.76
N GLU A 162 -3.87 -16.26 0.54
CA GLU A 162 -5.07 -16.80 1.16
C GLU A 162 -5.95 -15.65 1.61
N CYS A 163 -7.24 -15.71 1.28
CA CYS A 163 -8.20 -14.67 1.60
C CYS A 163 -9.43 -15.28 2.27
N LYS A 164 -9.99 -14.55 3.23
CA LYS A 164 -11.23 -14.92 3.94
C LYS A 164 -12.23 -13.79 3.78
N GLU A 165 -13.52 -14.13 3.73
CA GLU A 165 -14.57 -13.11 3.80
C GLU A 165 -14.43 -12.33 5.10
N PHE A 166 -14.44 -11.01 4.97
CA PHE A 166 -14.23 -10.08 6.06
C PHE A 166 -15.58 -9.48 6.44
N ASN A 167 -16.17 -10.04 7.49
CA ASN A 167 -17.33 -9.47 8.16
C ASN A 167 -16.81 -8.68 9.37
N LEU A 168 -17.07 -7.37 9.40
CA LEU A 168 -16.89 -6.54 10.59
C LEU A 168 -18.08 -6.68 11.52
#